data_AF-A0A816VB33-F1
#
_entry.id   AF-A0A816VB33-F1
#
_cell.length_a   1.000
_cell.length_b   1.000
_cell.length_c   1.000
_cell.angle_alpha   90.00
_cell.angle_beta   90.00
_cell.angle_gamma   90.00
#
_symmetry.space_group_name_H-M   'P 1'
#
loop_
_entity.id
_entity.type
_entity.pdbx_description
1 polymer ?
#
loop_
_entity_poly.entity_id
_entity_poly.type
_entity_poly.pdbx_seq_one_letter_code
_entity_poly.pdbx_strand_id
1 'polypeptide(L)'
;VCDPEVDCVCLDAMLKQLNRCGDNTLNVIILDACRADKDNNTWKTKGANAEECSEPAYRKALTSDDRLPTESQFALIFSSDPDTVSFGSKAGENSFFTSALLNHLITPNLTLEEIMRKVQNEIFEKSPERQRPWLNLCLREPFYLNEGL
;
A
#
# COMPACT_ATOMS: atom_id res chain seq x y z
N VAL A 1 -8.21 23.32 6.72
CA VAL A 1 -8.17 21.95 7.30
C VAL A 1 -8.97 21.09 6.35
N CYS A 2 -8.32 20.16 5.66
CA CYS A 2 -9.01 19.20 4.80
C CYS A 2 -9.80 18.23 5.67
N ASP A 3 -10.97 17.80 5.20
CA ASP A 3 -11.81 16.86 5.95
C ASP A 3 -11.54 15.45 5.40
N PRO A 4 -10.93 14.54 6.18
CA PRO A 4 -10.62 13.20 5.70
C PRO A 4 -11.86 12.41 5.29
N GLU A 5 -13.06 12.73 5.78
CA GLU A 5 -14.29 12.06 5.34
C GLU A 5 -14.71 12.45 3.92
N VAL A 6 -14.29 13.63 3.45
CA VAL A 6 -14.64 14.17 2.13
C VAL A 6 -13.48 14.05 1.15
N ASP A 7 -12.26 14.26 1.63
CA ASP A 7 -11.05 14.42 0.82
C ASP A 7 -10.18 13.15 0.77
N CYS A 8 -10.52 12.09 1.52
CA CYS A 8 -9.78 10.84 1.55
C CYS A 8 -10.69 9.64 1.32
N VAL A 9 -10.08 8.56 0.82
CA VAL A 9 -10.75 7.26 0.66
C VAL A 9 -10.28 6.33 1.76
N CYS A 10 -11.23 5.78 2.53
CA CYS A 10 -10.92 4.75 3.53
C CYS A 10 -10.59 3.43 2.84
N LEU A 11 -9.35 2.95 2.98
CA LEU A 11 -8.88 1.73 2.35
C LEU A 11 -9.68 0.49 2.81
N ASP A 12 -10.06 0.42 4.08
CA ASP A 12 -10.83 -0.71 4.62
C ASP A 12 -12.24 -0.76 4.02
N ALA A 13 -12.88 0.41 3.85
CA ALA A 13 -14.18 0.50 3.19
C ALA A 13 -14.09 0.06 1.72
N MET A 14 -13.03 0.46 1.01
CA MET A 14 -12.77 0.05 -0.36
C MET A 14 -12.54 -1.46 -0.47
N LEU A 15 -11.71 -2.04 0.40
CA LEU A 15 -11.48 -3.49 0.47
C LEU A 15 -12.77 -4.27 0.74
N LYS A 16 -13.61 -3.80 1.68
CA LYS A 16 -14.92 -4.38 1.95
C LYS A 16 -15.85 -4.35 0.74
N GLN A 17 -15.81 -3.28 -0.05
CA GLN A 17 -16.59 -3.18 -1.29
C GLN A 17 -16.05 -4.12 -2.37
N LEU A 18 -14.73 -4.16 -2.58
CA LEU A 18 -14.09 -5.03 -3.56
C LEU A 18 -14.35 -6.51 -3.26
N ASN A 19 -14.28 -6.92 -1.99
CA ASN A 19 -14.60 -8.29 -1.57
C ASN A 19 -16.08 -8.68 -1.77
N ARG A 20 -16.98 -7.73 -2.00
CA ARG A 20 -18.40 -8.00 -2.33
C ARG A 20 -18.66 -8.14 -3.82
N CYS A 21 -17.72 -7.69 -4.67
CA CYS A 21 -17.92 -7.63 -6.11
C CYS A 21 -17.72 -8.99 -6.81
N GLY A 22 -17.11 -9.99 -6.16
CA GLY A 22 -16.93 -11.31 -6.73
C GLY A 22 -16.53 -12.36 -5.69
N ASP A 23 -17.03 -13.57 -5.87
CA ASP A 23 -16.59 -14.72 -5.08
C ASP A 23 -15.18 -15.14 -5.52
N ASN A 24 -14.29 -15.35 -4.55
CA ASN A 24 -12.93 -15.88 -4.76
C ASN A 24 -12.02 -15.04 -5.69
N THR A 25 -12.28 -13.73 -5.83
CA THR A 25 -11.40 -12.83 -6.60
C THR A 25 -10.23 -12.33 -5.76
N LEU A 26 -9.02 -12.32 -6.33
CA LEU A 26 -7.87 -11.67 -5.73
C LEU A 26 -7.92 -10.16 -5.93
N ASN A 27 -7.93 -9.40 -4.83
CA ASN A 27 -7.85 -7.95 -4.85
C ASN A 27 -6.40 -7.48 -4.70
N VAL A 28 -5.80 -6.99 -5.79
CA VAL A 28 -4.44 -6.40 -5.78
C VAL A 28 -4.57 -4.87 -5.76
N ILE A 29 -4.03 -4.24 -4.71
CA ILE A 29 -4.04 -2.79 -4.55
C ILE A 29 -2.60 -2.32 -4.36
N ILE A 30 -2.18 -1.38 -5.21
CA ILE A 30 -0.84 -0.77 -5.19
C ILE A 30 -0.99 0.70 -4.82
N LEU A 31 -0.33 1.12 -3.76
CA LEU A 31 -0.40 2.46 -3.20
C LEU A 31 1.00 3.10 -3.25
N ASP A 32 1.21 3.94 -4.26
CA ASP A 32 2.40 4.78 -4.35
C ASP A 32 2.14 6.17 -3.77
N ALA A 33 2.17 6.25 -2.43
CA ALA A 33 1.93 7.46 -1.69
C ALA A 33 2.76 7.46 -0.40
N CYS A 34 3.04 8.64 0.15
CA CYS A 34 3.63 8.75 1.47
C CYS A 34 2.69 8.17 2.53
N ARG A 35 3.26 7.46 3.50
CA ARG A 35 2.55 6.96 4.70
C ARG A 35 2.93 7.75 5.95
N ALA A 36 3.48 8.95 5.74
CA ALA A 36 3.79 9.93 6.74
C ALA A 36 3.18 11.26 6.30
N ASP A 37 2.58 11.96 7.25
CA ASP A 37 2.32 13.38 7.12
C ASP A 37 3.56 14.13 7.57
N LYS A 38 4.20 14.87 6.65
CA LYS A 38 5.42 15.62 6.96
C LYS A 38 5.19 16.64 8.09
N ASP A 39 3.96 17.11 8.24
CA ASP A 39 3.58 18.15 9.21
C ASP A 39 2.57 17.66 10.28
N ASN A 40 2.19 16.37 10.26
CA ASN A 40 1.22 15.71 11.17
C ASN A 40 -0.06 16.54 11.44
N ASN A 41 -0.47 17.34 10.46
CA ASN A 41 -1.54 18.35 10.61
C ASN A 41 -2.48 18.43 9.41
N THR A 42 -2.17 17.72 8.32
CA THR A 42 -2.89 17.81 7.05
C THR A 42 -4.18 16.98 7.13
N TRP A 43 -4.15 15.84 7.82
CA TRP A 43 -5.29 14.91 7.97
C TRP A 43 -5.45 14.45 9.42
N LYS A 44 -5.94 15.34 10.28
CA LYS A 44 -6.30 15.00 11.66
C LYS A 44 -7.72 14.42 11.69
N THR A 45 -7.89 13.24 12.26
CA THR A 45 -9.22 12.73 12.61
C THR A 45 -9.81 13.67 13.66
N LYS A 46 -10.98 14.27 13.41
CA LYS A 46 -11.72 15.00 14.46
C LYS A 46 -12.25 13.98 15.46
N GLY A 47 -11.49 13.70 16.51
CA GLY A 47 -11.99 12.93 17.64
C GLY A 47 -13.14 13.67 18.31
N ALA A 48 -14.20 12.95 18.69
CA ALA A 48 -15.33 13.49 19.45
C ALA A 48 -14.94 14.02 20.85
N ASN A 49 -13.69 13.85 21.28
CA ASN A 49 -13.14 14.41 22.52
C ASN A 49 -11.71 14.93 22.25
N ALA A 50 -11.48 16.21 22.53
CA ALA A 50 -10.32 16.98 22.11
C ALA A 50 -9.01 16.74 22.92
N GLU A 51 -8.88 15.61 23.62
CA GLU A 51 -7.76 15.36 24.56
C GLU A 51 -6.83 14.19 24.18
N GLU A 52 -7.16 13.37 23.19
CA GLU A 52 -6.23 12.35 22.68
C GLU A 52 -5.46 12.87 21.47
N CYS A 53 -4.12 12.78 21.53
CA CYS A 53 -3.22 13.12 20.45
C CYS A 53 -3.76 12.58 19.13
N SER A 54 -4.07 13.50 18.22
CA SER A 54 -4.63 13.22 16.89
C SER A 54 -3.80 12.15 16.18
N GLU A 55 -4.29 10.91 16.14
CA GLU A 55 -3.61 9.86 15.40
C GLU A 55 -3.68 10.18 13.90
N PRO A 56 -2.59 9.95 13.15
CA PRO A 56 -2.62 10.14 11.73
C PRO A 56 -3.65 9.22 11.06
N ALA A 57 -4.50 9.78 10.19
CA ALA A 57 -5.56 9.06 9.49
C ALA A 57 -5.06 7.85 8.66
N TYR A 58 -3.76 7.78 8.36
CA TYR A 58 -3.15 6.68 7.61
C TYR A 58 -2.86 5.42 8.44
N ARG A 59 -2.92 5.46 9.78
CA ARG A 59 -2.53 4.32 10.65
C ARG A 59 -3.52 3.15 10.60
N LYS A 60 -4.76 3.38 10.14
CA LYS A 60 -5.85 2.43 10.33
C LYS A 60 -6.08 1.43 9.21
N ALA A 61 -5.29 1.47 8.13
CA ALA A 61 -5.36 0.42 7.11
C ALA A 61 -4.99 -0.94 7.72
N LEU A 62 -6.00 -1.80 7.92
CA LEU A 62 -5.92 -3.15 8.50
C LEU A 62 -5.61 -3.27 10.01
N THR A 63 -6.12 -2.38 10.87
CA THR A 63 -6.11 -2.65 12.33
C THR A 63 -7.23 -3.62 12.71
N SER A 64 -6.86 -4.89 12.87
CA SER A 64 -7.42 -5.98 13.72
C SER A 64 -8.92 -6.29 13.81
N ASP A 65 -9.82 -5.30 13.69
CA ASP A 65 -11.24 -5.44 14.06
C ASP A 65 -12.14 -5.69 12.83
N ASP A 66 -11.64 -5.40 11.63
CA ASP A 66 -12.32 -5.69 10.37
C ASP A 66 -11.75 -6.97 9.75
N ARG A 67 -12.10 -8.13 10.32
CA ARG A 67 -11.83 -9.42 9.69
C ARG A 67 -12.55 -9.44 8.34
N LEU A 68 -11.77 -9.40 7.26
CA LEU A 68 -12.28 -9.64 5.91
C LEU A 68 -12.92 -11.05 5.88
N PRO A 69 -13.96 -11.28 5.06
CA PRO A 69 -14.58 -12.60 4.94
C PRO A 69 -13.54 -13.71 4.75
N THR A 70 -13.77 -14.90 5.31
CA THR A 70 -12.83 -16.06 5.32
C THR A 70 -12.31 -16.45 3.93
N GLU A 71 -13.06 -16.12 2.88
CA GLU A 71 -12.73 -16.42 1.47
C GLU A 71 -12.04 -15.26 0.72
N SER A 72 -11.75 -14.14 1.40
CA SER A 72 -11.19 -12.95 0.75
C SER A 72 -9.69 -13.12 0.50
N GLN A 73 -9.26 -12.93 -0.74
CA GLN A 73 -7.85 -12.91 -1.11
C GLN A 73 -7.43 -11.48 -1.47
N PHE A 74 -6.32 -11.01 -0.92
CA PHE A 74 -5.83 -9.67 -1.19
C PHE A 74 -4.31 -9.56 -1.20
N ALA A 75 -3.81 -8.57 -1.92
CA ALA A 75 -2.44 -8.09 -1.84
C ALA A 75 -2.46 -6.56 -1.78
N LEU A 76 -2.01 -5.99 -0.66
CA LEU A 76 -1.77 -4.57 -0.50
C LEU A 76 -0.28 -4.28 -0.59
N ILE A 77 0.08 -3.44 -1.55
CA ILE A 77 1.47 -3.09 -1.84
C ILE A 77 1.62 -1.60 -1.60
N PHE A 78 2.48 -1.24 -0.67
CA PHE A 78 2.80 0.15 -0.36
C PHE A 78 4.21 0.47 -0.83
N SER A 79 4.40 1.68 -1.36
CA SER A 79 5.73 2.15 -1.77
C SER A 79 6.68 2.39 -0.60
N SER A 80 6.16 2.56 0.62
CA SER A 80 6.95 2.78 1.83
C SER A 80 6.38 2.02 3.04
N ASP A 81 7.19 1.91 4.09
CA ASP A 81 6.82 1.38 5.39
C ASP A 81 5.94 2.39 6.15
N PRO A 82 5.23 1.97 7.21
CA PRO A 82 4.40 2.88 7.99
C PRO A 82 5.22 4.07 8.51
N ASP A 83 4.60 5.26 8.58
CA ASP A 83 5.24 6.46 9.10
C ASP A 83 6.47 6.94 8.29
N THR A 84 6.66 6.48 7.05
CA THR A 84 7.72 6.95 6.14
C THR A 84 7.21 7.56 4.83
N VAL A 85 8.10 8.22 4.09
CA VAL A 85 7.79 8.91 2.84
C VAL A 85 8.15 8.04 1.62
N SER A 86 7.32 8.12 0.57
CA SER A 86 7.68 7.59 -0.75
C SER A 86 8.51 8.64 -1.48
N PHE A 87 9.68 8.27 -2.00
CA PHE A 87 10.54 9.20 -2.71
C PHE A 87 10.18 9.23 -4.20
N GLY A 88 9.89 10.43 -4.70
CA GLY A 88 9.85 10.71 -6.12
C GLY A 88 11.25 10.67 -6.75
N SER A 89 11.31 10.47 -8.07
CA SER A 89 12.53 10.72 -8.85
C SER A 89 12.54 12.18 -9.34
N LYS A 90 13.37 12.49 -10.34
CA LYS A 90 13.39 13.79 -11.02
C LYS A 90 12.00 14.11 -11.58
N ALA A 91 11.71 15.41 -11.70
CA ALA A 91 10.46 15.87 -12.29
C ALA A 91 10.26 15.28 -13.70
N GLY A 92 9.12 14.64 -13.93
CA GLY A 92 8.78 13.96 -15.20
C GLY A 92 9.14 12.46 -15.24
N GLU A 93 9.78 11.93 -14.20
CA GLU A 93 10.07 10.49 -14.07
C GLU A 93 9.11 9.81 -13.07
N ASN A 94 9.00 8.48 -13.18
CA ASN A 94 8.30 7.66 -12.20
C ASN A 94 8.99 7.75 -10.83
N SER A 95 8.24 7.53 -9.74
CA SER A 95 8.84 7.37 -8.41
C SER A 95 9.85 6.22 -8.39
N PHE A 96 10.70 6.16 -7.36
CA PHE A 96 11.62 5.02 -7.21
C PHE A 96 10.86 3.69 -7.10
N PHE A 97 9.73 3.70 -6.40
CA PHE A 97 8.88 2.53 -6.27
C PHE A 97 8.25 2.11 -7.59
N THR A 98 7.55 3.01 -8.28
CA THR A 98 6.91 2.70 -9.56
C THR A 98 7.93 2.29 -10.61
N SER A 99 9.10 2.93 -10.66
CA SER A 99 10.18 2.55 -11.57
C SER A 99 10.67 1.13 -11.32
N ALA A 100 11.00 0.78 -10.07
CA ALA A 100 11.48 -0.55 -9.71
C ALA A 100 10.40 -1.62 -9.90
N LEU A 101 9.14 -1.29 -9.59
CA LEU A 101 8.01 -2.19 -9.81
C LEU A 101 7.87 -2.54 -11.30
N LEU A 102 7.86 -1.53 -12.19
CA LEU A 102 7.74 -1.77 -13.64
C LEU A 102 8.87 -2.63 -14.19
N ASN A 103 10.11 -2.47 -13.68
CA ASN A 103 11.26 -3.29 -14.10
C ASN A 103 11.06 -4.78 -13.79
N HIS A 104 10.44 -5.09 -12.66
CA HIS A 104 10.28 -6.48 -12.20
C HIS A 104 8.94 -7.11 -12.58
N LEU A 105 7.89 -6.30 -12.76
CA LEU A 105 6.54 -6.76 -13.09
C LEU A 105 6.47 -7.50 -14.44
N ILE A 106 7.34 -7.13 -15.39
CA ILE A 106 7.43 -7.79 -16.69
C ILE A 106 8.22 -9.11 -16.66
N THR A 107 8.85 -9.46 -15.54
CA THR A 107 9.66 -10.69 -15.46
C THR A 107 8.74 -11.90 -15.41
N PRO A 108 8.83 -12.84 -16.37
CA PRO A 108 7.95 -14.00 -16.41
C PRO A 108 8.22 -14.95 -15.24
N ASN A 109 7.18 -15.68 -14.83
CA ASN A 109 7.24 -16.77 -13.85
C ASN A 109 7.77 -16.36 -12.47
N LEU A 110 7.60 -15.09 -12.10
CA LEU A 110 7.82 -14.64 -10.72
C LEU A 110 6.50 -14.47 -10.00
N THR A 111 6.46 -14.99 -8.77
CA THR A 111 5.39 -14.71 -7.82
C THR A 111 5.40 -13.24 -7.42
N LEU A 112 4.26 -12.73 -6.97
CA LEU A 112 4.15 -11.36 -6.45
C LEU A 112 5.15 -11.09 -5.32
N GLU A 113 5.37 -12.06 -4.43
CA GLU A 113 6.33 -11.96 -3.33
C GLU A 113 7.78 -11.85 -3.83
N GLU A 114 8.14 -12.60 -4.88
CA GLU A 114 9.46 -12.53 -5.50
C GLU A 114 9.69 -11.22 -6.24
N ILE A 115 8.69 -10.73 -6.96
CA ILE A 115 8.70 -9.39 -7.57
C ILE A 115 8.97 -8.36 -6.48
N MET A 116 8.20 -8.39 -5.39
CA MET A 116 8.35 -7.43 -4.30
C MET A 116 9.69 -7.52 -3.58
N ARG A 117 10.27 -8.72 -3.44
CA ARG A 117 11.64 -8.89 -2.91
C ARG A 117 12.67 -8.20 -3.80
N LYS A 118 12.54 -8.34 -5.13
CA LYS A 118 13.44 -7.67 -6.09
C LYS A 118 13.28 -6.15 -6.05
N VAL A 119 12.04 -5.66 -6.02
CA VAL A 119 11.72 -4.23 -5.87
C VAL A 119 12.35 -3.65 -4.59
N GLN A 120 12.23 -4.35 -3.46
CA GLN A 120 12.87 -3.93 -2.21
C GLN A 120 14.39 -3.84 -2.33
N ASN A 121 15.04 -4.82 -2.97
CA ASN A 121 16.48 -4.79 -3.18
C ASN A 121 16.92 -3.61 -4.06
N GLU A 122 16.21 -3.37 -5.18
CA GLU A 122 16.51 -2.25 -6.08
C GLU A 122 16.37 -0.89 -5.37
N ILE A 123 15.33 -0.72 -4.55
CA ILE A 123 15.10 0.52 -3.80
C ILE A 123 16.10 0.67 -2.66
N PHE A 124 16.52 -0.41 -2.03
CA PHE A 124 17.58 -0.39 -1.01
C PHE A 124 18.91 0.12 -1.59
N GLU A 125 19.26 -0.29 -2.82
CA GLU A 125 20.47 0.21 -3.50
C GLU A 125 20.36 1.69 -3.88
N LYS A 126 19.18 2.13 -4.34
CA LYS A 126 18.95 3.53 -4.77
C LYS A 126 18.74 4.51 -3.61
N SER A 127 18.19 4.04 -2.51
CA SER A 127 17.79 4.85 -1.34
C SER A 127 18.10 4.13 -0.03
N PRO A 128 19.41 3.93 0.29
CA PRO A 128 19.82 3.11 1.43
C PRO A 128 19.14 3.57 2.71
N GLU A 129 18.34 2.67 3.28
CA GLU A 129 17.60 2.80 4.55
C GLU A 129 16.54 3.91 4.63
N ARG A 130 16.16 4.54 3.50
CA ARG A 130 15.19 5.65 3.52
C ARG A 130 13.78 5.25 3.12
N GLN A 131 13.64 4.28 2.22
CA GLN A 131 12.36 3.80 1.72
C GLN A 131 12.35 2.28 1.73
N ARG A 132 11.32 1.68 2.34
CA ARG A 132 11.12 0.24 2.34
C ARG A 132 9.72 -0.09 1.84
N PRO A 133 9.54 -0.57 0.60
CA PRO A 133 8.24 -1.05 0.14
C PRO A 133 7.67 -2.10 1.08
N TRP A 134 6.37 -2.03 1.34
CA TRP A 134 5.67 -2.89 2.29
C TRP A 134 4.60 -3.72 1.59
N LEU A 135 4.56 -5.03 1.87
CA LEU A 135 3.60 -5.97 1.28
C LEU A 135 2.77 -6.62 2.40
N ASN A 136 1.45 -6.44 2.36
CA ASN A 136 0.50 -7.22 3.16
C ASN A 136 -0.30 -8.11 2.22
N LEU A 137 -0.26 -9.42 2.44
CA LEU A 137 -0.89 -10.39 1.55
C LEU A 137 -1.70 -11.44 2.31
N CYS A 138 -2.79 -11.88 1.70
CA CYS A 138 -3.59 -13.02 2.10
C CYS A 138 -3.96 -13.77 0.81
N LEU A 139 -3.19 -14.81 0.50
CA LEU A 139 -3.32 -15.61 -0.72
C LEU A 139 -3.47 -17.08 -0.34
N ARG A 140 -4.24 -17.84 -1.12
CA ARG A 140 -4.34 -19.30 -0.96
C ARG A 140 -3.26 -20.04 -1.73
N GLU A 141 -2.94 -19.52 -2.91
CA GLU A 141 -1.96 -20.07 -3.84
C GLU A 141 -1.01 -18.97 -4.30
N PRO A 142 0.19 -19.31 -4.79
CA PRO A 142 1.11 -18.34 -5.37
C PRO A 142 0.44 -17.58 -6.53
N PHE A 143 0.56 -16.25 -6.50
CA PHE A 143 0.03 -15.40 -7.56
C PHE A 143 1.15 -14.92 -8.49
N TYR A 144 0.98 -15.14 -9.78
CA TYR A 144 1.89 -14.71 -10.84
C TYR A 144 1.21 -13.60 -11.65
N LEU A 145 1.86 -12.44 -11.76
CA LEU A 145 1.37 -11.35 -12.61
C LEU A 145 1.62 -11.61 -14.10
N ASN A 146 2.66 -12.38 -14.42
CA ASN A 146 3.08 -12.70 -15.77
C ASN A 146 3.45 -14.19 -15.85
N GLU A 147 2.44 -15.03 -16.02
CA GLU A 147 2.59 -16.47 -16.21
C GLU A 147 2.68 -16.78 -17.71
N GLY A 148 3.82 -17.30 -18.17
CA GLY A 148 3.94 -17.86 -19.53
C GLY A 148 4.06 -16.89 -20.72
N LEU A 149 4.81 -15.79 -20.59
CA LEU A 149 5.48 -15.19 -21.76
C LEU A 149 6.69 -16.03 -22.19
#